data_AF-A0A448ZGP7-F1
#
_entry.id   AF-A0A448ZGP7-F1
#
_cell.length_a   1.000
_cell.length_b   1.000
_cell.length_c   1.000
_cell.angle_alpha   90.00
_cell.angle_beta   90.00
_cell.angle_gamma   90.00
#
_symmetry.space_group_name_H-M   'P 1'
#
loop_
_entity.id
_entity.type
_entity.pdbx_description
1 polymer ?
#
loop_
_entity_poly.entity_id
_entity_poly.type
_entity_poly.pdbx_seq_one_letter_code
_entity_poly.pdbx_strand_id
1 'polypeptide(L)'
;MNIIFLIAIAIIFQTVIFTSLVHRDLVEKSLPEAGSSSPFQDPTLVQNAESEISSPSKIRNNGAVLVIASVPLEEKQVVALWTELECFTGSASHVVISTAYWAKPTMDLLLARVRKKIPRFASGQVTIEAHFYDNERYDVGLWCDALQGLKEGYDNFALLNDSIFALREFNGVLDTLQSNKSLSMTSLTYNVDKENRTWLESVFRGFDGEGLSVFMNHSCVPQTHQSFCKNLHRKNKAKQKTVQRLRKRCITTYHEVSMAWQFPRPQEQVLGLYNGTVPEDMKSDETSRFPTWVVHAPYWKEILVGKNDFPAAKVNQESMIATTEDPRLKKCTRFLNRSLMDEIDFSVGKRSITY
;
A
#
# COMPACT_ATOMS: atom_id res chain seq x y z
N MET A 1 -34.99 -3.01 42.88
CA MET A 1 -34.22 -2.23 41.88
C MET A 1 -34.34 -0.77 42.28
N ASN A 2 -33.23 -0.10 42.58
CA ASN A 2 -33.20 1.10 43.40
C ASN A 2 -33.56 2.36 42.57
N ILE A 3 -34.61 3.10 42.94
CA ILE A 3 -35.14 4.27 42.21
C ILE A 3 -34.04 5.34 42.01
N ILE A 4 -33.11 5.45 42.96
CA ILE A 4 -31.96 6.36 42.90
C ILE A 4 -31.06 6.06 41.68
N PHE A 5 -30.92 4.80 41.30
CA PHE A 5 -30.08 4.39 40.17
C PHE A 5 -30.69 4.80 38.82
N LEU A 6 -32.02 4.76 38.70
CA LEU A 6 -32.73 5.19 37.48
C LEU A 6 -32.68 6.71 37.31
N ILE A 7 -32.75 7.47 38.41
CA ILE A 7 -32.62 8.94 38.38
C ILE A 7 -31.20 9.35 37.97
N ALA A 8 -30.17 8.67 38.48
CA ALA A 8 -28.78 8.95 38.10
C ALA A 8 -28.52 8.72 36.60
N ILE A 9 -29.07 7.64 36.03
CA ILE A 9 -28.94 7.36 34.59
C ILE A 9 -29.67 8.42 33.75
N ALA A 10 -30.86 8.86 34.16
CA ALA A 10 -31.62 9.89 33.45
C ALA A 10 -30.89 11.24 33.43
N ILE A 11 -30.25 11.63 34.54
CA ILE A 11 -29.49 12.89 34.64
C ILE A 11 -28.26 12.86 33.73
N ILE A 12 -27.52 11.74 33.69
CA ILE A 12 -26.35 11.57 32.81
C ILE A 12 -26.78 11.62 31.34
N PHE A 13 -27.91 11.02 30.99
CA PHE A 13 -28.41 11.04 29.61
C PHE A 13 -28.82 12.45 29.16
N GLN A 14 -29.40 13.26 30.06
CA GLN A 14 -29.75 14.65 29.74
C GLN A 14 -28.52 15.54 29.58
N THR A 15 -27.46 15.36 30.38
CA THR A 15 -26.24 16.17 30.24
C THR A 15 -25.50 15.87 28.93
N VAL A 16 -25.46 14.61 28.48
CA VAL A 16 -24.79 14.23 27.21
C VAL A 16 -25.54 14.76 25.97
N ILE A 17 -26.88 14.80 26.02
CA ILE A 17 -27.68 15.36 24.92
C ILE A 17 -27.50 16.89 24.85
N PHE A 18 -27.46 17.58 25.99
CA PHE A 18 -27.30 19.04 26.01
C PHE A 18 -25.91 19.49 25.53
N THR A 19 -24.84 18.79 25.89
CA THR A 19 -23.49 19.13 25.41
C THR A 19 -23.31 18.86 23.91
N SER A 20 -24.00 17.86 23.37
CA SER A 20 -23.96 17.55 21.93
C SER A 20 -24.72 18.58 21.07
N LEU A 21 -25.77 19.21 21.61
CA LEU A 21 -26.52 20.26 20.93
C LEU A 21 -25.77 21.60 20.92
N VAL A 22 -25.13 21.98 22.03
CA VAL A 22 -24.37 23.24 22.11
C VAL A 22 -23.12 23.22 21.22
N HIS A 23 -22.53 22.05 20.94
CA HIS A 23 -21.36 21.98 20.06
C HIS A 23 -21.70 22.12 18.57
N ARG A 24 -22.95 21.87 18.17
CA ARG A 24 -23.38 22.02 16.76
C ARG A 24 -23.58 23.49 16.36
N ASP A 25 -24.09 24.32 17.26
CA ASP A 25 -24.34 25.75 16.97
C ASP A 25 -23.07 26.62 16.90
N LEU A 26 -21.93 26.12 17.39
CA LEU A 26 -20.65 26.85 17.33
C LEU A 26 -19.85 26.61 16.05
N VAL A 27 -20.16 25.57 15.28
CA VAL A 27 -19.41 25.20 14.06
C VAL A 27 -20.01 25.83 12.80
N GLU A 28 -21.26 26.28 12.83
CA GLU A 28 -21.96 26.81 11.65
C GLU A 28 -21.79 28.34 11.43
N LYS A 29 -20.89 28.99 12.18
CA LYS A 29 -20.73 30.47 12.17
C LYS A 29 -19.43 31.02 11.57
N SER A 30 -18.65 30.25 10.82
CA SER A 30 -17.42 30.78 10.20
C SER A 30 -17.24 30.34 8.75
N LEU A 31 -17.95 30.99 7.82
CA LEU A 31 -17.57 31.08 6.41
C LEU A 31 -17.90 32.50 5.90
N PRO A 32 -16.93 33.27 5.41
CA PRO A 32 -17.19 34.56 4.79
C PRO A 32 -17.63 34.40 3.33
N GLU A 33 -18.64 35.19 2.96
CA GLU A 33 -19.21 35.31 1.61
C GLU A 33 -18.21 35.95 0.63
N ALA A 34 -18.03 35.33 -0.54
CA ALA A 34 -17.33 35.93 -1.67
C ALA A 34 -18.32 36.71 -2.54
N GLY A 35 -18.19 38.04 -2.53
CA GLY A 35 -19.00 38.96 -3.32
C GLY A 35 -18.57 39.03 -4.79
N SER A 36 -19.57 39.08 -5.68
CA SER A 36 -19.45 39.37 -7.11
C SER A 36 -19.75 40.85 -7.42
N SER A 37 -19.08 41.43 -8.42
CA SER A 37 -19.47 42.57 -9.31
C SER A 37 -18.18 43.34 -9.69
N SER A 38 -17.90 43.88 -10.88
CA SER A 38 -18.53 43.97 -12.23
C SER A 38 -17.40 44.51 -13.18
N PRO A 39 -17.61 45.22 -14.32
CA PRO A 39 -17.11 44.74 -15.62
C PRO A 39 -16.22 45.74 -16.42
N PHE A 40 -15.71 45.26 -17.57
CA PHE A 40 -15.28 46.00 -18.78
C PHE A 40 -14.15 47.06 -18.68
N GLN A 41 -13.02 46.80 -19.38
CA GLN A 41 -12.45 47.68 -20.40
C GLN A 41 -11.36 46.95 -21.23
N ASP A 42 -11.40 47.17 -22.54
CA ASP A 42 -10.52 46.63 -23.59
C ASP A 42 -9.57 47.78 -24.08
N PRO A 43 -8.69 47.58 -25.08
CA PRO A 43 -7.31 47.12 -25.00
C PRO A 43 -6.29 48.24 -25.31
N THR A 44 -5.05 48.10 -24.84
CA THR A 44 -3.92 48.85 -25.45
C THR A 44 -2.64 48.03 -25.48
N LEU A 45 -2.10 47.91 -26.69
CA LEU A 45 -0.74 47.45 -27.00
C LEU A 45 0.30 48.22 -26.19
N VAL A 46 1.11 47.50 -25.42
CA VAL A 46 2.49 47.90 -25.11
C VAL A 46 3.37 46.67 -25.26
N GLN A 47 4.19 46.66 -26.32
CA GLN A 47 5.34 45.78 -26.44
C GLN A 47 6.32 46.15 -25.33
N ASN A 48 6.51 45.26 -24.37
CA ASN A 48 7.69 45.28 -23.51
C ASN A 48 8.29 43.88 -23.52
N ALA A 49 9.53 43.82 -24.00
CA ALA A 49 10.41 42.69 -23.91
C ALA A 49 10.78 42.48 -22.43
N GLU A 50 9.96 41.71 -21.72
CA GLU A 50 10.34 41.16 -20.42
C GLU A 50 11.03 39.82 -20.68
N SER A 51 12.36 39.89 -20.59
CA SER A 51 13.26 38.82 -20.16
C SER A 51 12.50 37.68 -19.47
N GLU A 52 12.36 36.55 -20.17
CA GLU A 52 12.03 35.27 -19.55
C GLU A 52 13.10 34.97 -18.50
N ILE A 53 12.81 35.36 -17.26
CA ILE A 53 13.46 34.80 -16.09
C ILE A 53 13.02 33.33 -16.10
N SER A 54 13.86 32.49 -16.71
CA SER A 54 13.70 31.05 -16.73
C SER A 54 13.45 30.61 -15.30
N SER A 55 12.21 30.27 -15.01
CA SER A 55 11.85 29.62 -13.76
C SER A 55 12.80 28.44 -13.59
N PRO A 56 13.40 28.22 -12.40
CA PRO A 56 14.34 27.13 -12.22
C PRO A 56 13.65 25.86 -12.68
N SER A 57 14.14 25.29 -13.77
CA SER A 57 13.61 24.08 -14.34
C SER A 57 13.52 23.09 -13.18
N LYS A 58 12.28 22.67 -12.84
CA LYS A 58 12.04 21.64 -11.83
C LYS A 58 13.05 20.53 -12.14
N ILE A 59 14.00 20.32 -11.23
CA ILE A 59 15.00 19.26 -11.36
C ILE A 59 14.19 17.98 -11.49
N ARG A 60 14.08 17.46 -12.73
CA ARG A 60 13.39 16.20 -12.98
C ARG A 60 14.28 15.13 -12.38
N ASN A 61 13.82 14.52 -11.29
CA ASN A 61 14.43 13.33 -10.74
C ASN A 61 14.07 12.15 -11.66
N ASN A 62 14.79 11.98 -12.77
CA ASN A 62 14.62 10.92 -13.78
C ASN A 62 14.88 9.50 -13.21
N GLY A 63 14.21 9.12 -12.13
CA GLY A 63 14.42 7.90 -11.37
C GLY A 63 13.10 7.21 -11.03
N ALA A 64 13.21 6.08 -10.35
CA ALA A 64 12.05 5.35 -9.83
C ALA A 64 11.82 5.66 -8.36
N VAL A 65 10.55 5.71 -7.95
CA VAL A 65 10.13 5.74 -6.55
C VAL A 65 9.47 4.41 -6.19
N LEU A 66 9.82 3.85 -5.03
CA LEU A 66 9.17 2.69 -4.44
C LEU A 66 8.33 3.12 -3.24
N VAL A 67 7.02 2.93 -3.31
CA VAL A 67 6.09 3.15 -2.20
C VAL A 67 5.79 1.79 -1.55
N ILE A 68 6.11 1.65 -0.28
CA ILE A 68 5.84 0.45 0.51
C ILE A 68 4.70 0.74 1.49
N ALA A 69 3.55 0.07 1.31
CA ALA A 69 2.48 0.07 2.28
C ALA A 69 2.85 -0.88 3.41
N SER A 70 3.00 -0.36 4.64
CA SER A 70 3.38 -1.17 5.80
C SER A 70 2.44 -0.97 6.98
N VAL A 71 2.10 -2.07 7.65
CA VAL A 71 1.30 -2.13 8.86
C VAL A 71 2.03 -3.06 9.85
N PRO A 72 3.05 -2.56 10.59
CA PRO A 72 4.00 -3.36 11.36
C PRO A 72 3.39 -3.88 12.69
N LEU A 73 2.42 -4.78 12.62
CA LEU A 73 1.69 -5.25 13.81
C LEU A 73 2.45 -6.24 14.67
N GLU A 74 3.38 -6.98 14.06
CA GLU A 74 4.18 -7.99 14.70
C GLU A 74 5.61 -7.98 14.15
N GLU A 75 6.49 -8.71 14.84
CA GLU A 75 7.90 -8.84 14.46
C GLU A 75 8.06 -9.25 12.99
N LYS A 76 7.23 -10.18 12.52
CA LYS A 76 7.28 -10.68 11.15
C LYS A 76 7.10 -9.57 10.11
N GLN A 77 6.21 -8.60 10.32
CA GLN A 77 6.01 -7.49 9.38
C GLN A 77 7.18 -6.50 9.41
N VAL A 78 7.79 -6.27 10.58
CA VAL A 78 8.99 -5.41 10.65
C VAL A 78 10.17 -6.08 9.94
N VAL A 79 10.33 -7.39 10.12
CA VAL A 79 11.36 -8.16 9.40
C VAL A 79 11.07 -8.22 7.90
N ALA A 80 9.79 -8.35 7.51
CA ALA A 80 9.37 -8.27 6.10
C ALA A 80 9.79 -6.95 5.46
N LEU A 81 9.40 -5.84 6.07
CA LEU A 81 9.80 -4.51 5.62
C LEU A 81 11.33 -4.34 5.58
N TRP A 82 12.06 -4.86 6.57
CA TRP A 82 13.53 -4.85 6.52
C TRP A 82 14.06 -5.60 5.29
N THR A 83 13.55 -6.81 5.03
CA THR A 83 14.00 -7.62 3.91
C THR A 83 13.73 -6.95 2.57
N GLU A 84 12.57 -6.33 2.41
CA GLU A 84 12.20 -5.55 1.23
C GLU A 84 13.14 -4.35 1.03
N LEU A 85 13.43 -3.62 2.11
CA LEU A 85 14.36 -2.48 2.06
C LEU A 85 15.78 -2.89 1.68
N GLU A 86 16.25 -4.04 2.16
CA GLU A 86 17.59 -4.53 1.86
C GLU A 86 17.70 -5.06 0.42
N CYS A 87 16.67 -5.75 -0.07
CA CYS A 87 16.76 -6.55 -1.30
C CYS A 87 15.96 -6.04 -2.51
N PHE A 88 14.87 -5.28 -2.33
CA PHE A 88 13.96 -4.88 -3.42
C PHE A 88 14.08 -3.41 -3.84
N THR A 89 15.05 -2.69 -3.29
CA THR A 89 15.23 -1.24 -3.50
C THR A 89 16.33 -0.90 -4.50
N GLY A 90 16.90 -1.90 -5.19
CA GLY A 90 18.13 -1.70 -5.97
C GLY A 90 17.96 -0.78 -7.18
N SER A 91 16.76 -0.76 -7.77
CA SER A 91 16.42 0.09 -8.92
C SER A 91 15.59 1.31 -8.56
N ALA A 92 15.35 1.55 -7.27
CA ALA A 92 14.66 2.74 -6.77
C ALA A 92 15.67 3.82 -6.37
N SER A 93 15.37 5.07 -6.71
CA SER A 93 16.12 6.25 -6.26
C SER A 93 15.59 6.81 -4.94
N HIS A 94 14.31 6.54 -4.66
CA HIS A 94 13.61 7.02 -3.48
C HIS A 94 12.63 5.95 -2.99
N VAL A 95 12.50 5.83 -1.67
CA VAL A 95 11.57 4.92 -1.00
C VAL A 95 10.67 5.71 -0.07
N VAL A 96 9.36 5.54 -0.21
CA VAL A 96 8.36 6.09 0.71
C VAL A 96 7.69 4.94 1.46
N ILE A 97 7.83 4.92 2.78
CA ILE A 97 7.06 4.02 3.64
C ILE A 97 5.74 4.70 3.97
N SER A 98 4.64 4.17 3.44
CA SER A 98 3.30 4.63 3.77
C SER A 98 2.71 3.75 4.86
N THR A 99 2.40 4.33 6.01
CA THR A 99 1.89 3.57 7.17
C THR A 99 0.86 4.36 7.97
N ALA A 100 0.29 3.73 9.00
CA ALA A 100 -0.66 4.36 9.90
C ALA A 100 0.04 5.26 10.93
N TYR A 101 -0.62 6.34 11.39
CA TYR A 101 -0.07 7.26 12.40
C TYR A 101 0.45 6.59 13.67
N TRP A 102 -0.26 5.56 14.17
CA TRP A 102 0.16 4.84 15.37
C TRP A 102 1.53 4.16 15.22
N ALA A 103 1.96 3.87 13.99
CA ALA A 103 3.23 3.20 13.70
C ALA A 103 4.42 4.16 13.69
N LYS A 104 4.20 5.46 13.89
CA LYS A 104 5.25 6.49 13.84
C LYS A 104 6.47 6.18 14.73
N PRO A 105 6.32 5.81 16.02
CA PRO A 105 7.49 5.49 16.86
C PRO A 105 8.30 4.32 16.31
N THR A 106 7.63 3.27 15.85
CA THR A 106 8.26 2.08 15.24
C THR A 106 9.00 2.44 13.95
N MET A 107 8.36 3.23 13.08
CA MET A 107 8.97 3.65 11.81
C MET A 107 10.15 4.60 12.00
N ASP A 108 10.07 5.55 12.92
CA ASP A 108 11.19 6.46 13.20
C ASP A 108 12.43 5.68 13.64
N LEU A 109 12.25 4.70 14.54
CA LEU A 109 13.32 3.82 15.00
C LEU A 109 13.88 2.96 13.84
N LEU A 110 13.00 2.30 13.07
CA LEU A 110 13.38 1.47 11.94
C LEU A 110 14.16 2.27 10.89
N LEU A 111 13.66 3.44 10.48
CA LEU A 111 14.29 4.29 9.49
C LEU A 111 15.65 4.81 9.95
N ALA A 112 15.80 5.16 11.23
CA ALA A 112 17.11 5.54 11.77
C ALA A 112 18.13 4.41 11.64
N ARG A 113 17.72 3.15 11.86
CA ARG A 113 18.59 1.97 11.68
C ARG A 113 18.88 1.70 10.20
N VAL A 114 17.86 1.74 9.34
CA VAL A 114 17.99 1.52 7.89
C VAL A 114 18.99 2.50 7.28
N ARG A 115 18.80 3.81 7.52
CA ARG A 115 19.70 4.87 7.02
C ARG A 115 21.14 4.70 7.48
N LYS A 116 21.37 4.10 8.65
CA LYS A 116 22.72 3.88 9.20
C LYS A 116 23.36 2.57 8.75
N LYS A 117 22.57 1.52 8.51
CA LYS A 117 23.07 0.15 8.42
C LYS A 117 23.01 -0.44 7.02
N ILE A 118 22.05 -0.06 6.20
CA ILE A 118 21.92 -0.59 4.84
C ILE A 118 22.72 0.32 3.88
N PRO A 119 23.76 -0.19 3.19
CA PRO A 119 24.75 0.63 2.49
C PRO A 119 24.19 1.66 1.51
N ARG A 120 23.18 1.30 0.72
CA ARG A 120 22.57 2.20 -0.28
C ARG A 120 21.83 3.39 0.32
N PHE A 121 21.29 3.24 1.53
CA PHE A 121 20.68 4.35 2.26
C PHE A 121 21.74 5.16 3.01
N ALA A 122 22.76 4.50 3.57
CA ALA A 122 23.86 5.15 4.26
C ALA A 122 24.73 6.01 3.34
N SER A 123 24.91 5.61 2.08
CA SER A 123 25.62 6.39 1.07
C SER A 123 24.79 7.53 0.45
N GLY A 124 23.47 7.55 0.70
CA GLY A 124 22.55 8.47 0.04
C GLY A 124 22.22 8.10 -1.42
N GLN A 125 22.64 6.93 -1.91
CA GLN A 125 22.27 6.43 -3.24
C GLN A 125 20.76 6.27 -3.37
N VAL A 126 20.11 5.79 -2.30
CA VAL A 126 18.66 5.68 -2.18
C VAL A 126 18.23 6.52 -1.00
N THR A 127 17.30 7.44 -1.24
CA THR A 127 16.70 8.24 -0.17
C THR A 127 15.46 7.51 0.38
N ILE A 128 15.15 7.71 1.66
CA ILE A 128 14.00 7.06 2.30
C ILE A 128 13.29 8.00 3.27
N GLU A 129 11.96 7.98 3.26
CA GLU A 129 11.10 8.67 4.22
C GLU A 129 9.87 7.84 4.59
N ALA A 130 9.15 8.26 5.64
CA ALA A 130 7.88 7.65 6.04
C ALA A 130 6.79 8.71 6.08
N HIS A 131 5.64 8.38 5.50
CA HIS A 131 4.42 9.17 5.56
C HIS A 131 3.37 8.43 6.37
N PHE A 132 2.60 9.19 7.15
CA PHE A 132 1.68 8.67 8.14
C PHE A 132 0.26 9.11 7.80
N TYR A 133 -0.66 8.15 7.75
CA TYR A 133 -2.03 8.39 7.33
C TYR A 133 -3.04 7.73 8.28
N ASP A 134 -4.26 8.27 8.30
CA ASP A 134 -5.41 7.57 8.84
C ASP A 134 -5.97 6.66 7.73
N ASN A 135 -5.66 5.37 7.80
CA ASN A 135 -5.99 4.44 6.71
C ASN A 135 -6.97 3.35 7.13
N GLU A 136 -8.15 3.39 6.52
CA GLU A 136 -9.17 2.32 6.59
C GLU A 136 -9.36 1.56 5.25
N ARG A 137 -8.50 1.86 4.27
CA ARG A 137 -8.57 1.35 2.88
C ARG A 137 -7.53 0.27 2.58
N TYR A 138 -6.92 -0.35 3.60
CA TYR A 138 -5.86 -1.37 3.44
C TYR A 138 -4.67 -0.84 2.63
N ASP A 139 -3.86 -1.73 2.05
CA ASP A 139 -2.62 -1.39 1.33
C ASP A 139 -2.86 -0.40 0.18
N VAL A 140 -3.97 -0.55 -0.57
CA VAL A 140 -4.32 0.36 -1.66
C VAL A 140 -4.55 1.79 -1.18
N GLY A 141 -5.13 1.96 0.01
CA GLY A 141 -5.26 3.27 0.65
C GLY A 141 -3.91 3.93 0.89
N LEU A 142 -2.99 3.20 1.53
CA LEU A 142 -1.65 3.69 1.83
C LEU A 142 -0.87 4.05 0.56
N TRP A 143 -0.97 3.26 -0.50
CA TRP A 143 -0.37 3.62 -1.78
C TRP A 143 -0.97 4.90 -2.34
N CYS A 144 -2.29 5.00 -2.41
CA CYS A 144 -2.97 6.17 -2.96
C CYS A 144 -2.64 7.46 -2.19
N ASP A 145 -2.62 7.40 -0.86
CA ASP A 145 -2.31 8.57 -0.03
C ASP A 145 -0.86 9.01 -0.20
N ALA A 146 0.07 8.07 -0.28
CA ALA A 146 1.47 8.38 -0.59
C ALA A 146 1.64 8.95 -1.99
N LEU A 147 1.03 8.36 -3.02
CA LEU A 147 1.14 8.81 -4.40
C LEU A 147 0.58 10.23 -4.59
N GLN A 148 -0.50 10.60 -3.90
CA GLN A 148 -1.05 11.96 -3.94
C GLN A 148 -0.12 13.00 -3.29
N GLY A 149 0.64 12.59 -2.27
CA GLY A 149 1.62 13.44 -1.60
C GLY A 149 3.00 13.50 -2.27
N LEU A 150 3.26 12.67 -3.28
CA LEU A 150 4.55 12.64 -3.98
C LEU A 150 4.75 13.91 -4.81
N LYS A 151 5.97 14.45 -4.75
CA LYS A 151 6.38 15.53 -5.67
C LYS A 151 6.50 14.98 -7.08
N GLU A 152 6.10 15.79 -8.06
CA GLU A 152 6.33 15.51 -9.47
C GLU A 152 7.81 15.27 -9.75
N GLY A 153 8.11 14.37 -10.70
CA GLY A 153 9.46 14.25 -11.25
C GLY A 153 9.95 12.83 -11.51
N TYR A 154 9.30 11.80 -10.96
CA TYR A 154 9.66 10.40 -11.19
C TYR A 154 9.09 9.85 -12.48
N ASP A 155 9.87 9.02 -13.18
CA ASP A 155 9.45 8.38 -14.44
C ASP A 155 8.76 7.03 -14.21
N ASN A 156 9.12 6.36 -13.11
CA ASN A 156 8.64 5.03 -12.79
C ASN A 156 8.26 4.94 -11.31
N PHE A 157 7.25 4.13 -11.04
CA PHE A 157 6.65 3.99 -9.73
C PHE A 157 6.53 2.52 -9.40
N ALA A 158 6.92 2.13 -8.20
CA ALA A 158 6.71 0.79 -7.69
C ALA A 158 5.85 0.83 -6.45
N LEU A 159 4.91 -0.11 -6.35
CA LEU A 159 4.03 -0.30 -5.20
C LEU A 159 4.27 -1.69 -4.62
N LEU A 160 4.61 -1.74 -3.33
CA LEU A 160 4.89 -2.95 -2.57
C LEU A 160 4.10 -2.96 -1.26
N ASN A 161 3.74 -4.12 -0.74
CA ASN A 161 3.20 -4.25 0.62
C ASN A 161 4.04 -5.21 1.46
N ASP A 162 4.02 -5.02 2.78
CA ASP A 162 4.77 -5.82 3.76
C ASP A 162 4.19 -7.23 4.01
N SER A 163 3.46 -7.77 3.02
CA SER A 163 2.84 -9.09 3.10
C SER A 163 3.78 -10.22 2.64
N ILE A 164 5.00 -9.88 2.20
CA ILE A 164 6.05 -10.82 1.81
C ILE A 164 7.39 -10.53 2.47
N PHE A 165 8.18 -11.58 2.66
CA PHE A 165 9.62 -11.48 2.87
C PHE A 165 10.33 -11.47 1.53
N ALA A 166 11.35 -10.63 1.38
CA ALA A 166 12.34 -10.81 0.32
C ALA A 166 13.34 -11.91 0.71
N LEU A 167 13.56 -12.87 -0.19
CA LEU A 167 14.47 -14.01 0.02
C LEU A 167 15.87 -13.75 -0.56
N ARG A 168 15.97 -12.82 -1.50
CA ARG A 168 17.21 -12.40 -2.16
C ARG A 168 17.00 -11.07 -2.86
N GLU A 169 18.11 -10.45 -3.29
CA GLU A 169 18.06 -9.23 -4.11
C GLU A 169 17.25 -9.47 -5.38
N PHE A 170 16.35 -8.54 -5.68
CA PHE A 170 15.49 -8.62 -6.85
C PHE A 170 14.99 -7.24 -7.25
N ASN A 171 15.21 -6.91 -8.52
CA ASN A 171 14.83 -5.63 -9.13
C ASN A 171 13.91 -5.82 -10.34
N GLY A 172 13.53 -7.06 -10.67
CA GLY A 172 12.94 -7.42 -11.95
C GLY A 172 11.65 -6.66 -12.30
N VAL A 173 10.85 -6.25 -11.30
CA VAL A 173 9.64 -5.44 -11.53
C VAL A 173 9.98 -4.10 -12.18
N LEU A 174 10.92 -3.35 -11.61
CA LEU A 174 11.32 -2.04 -12.15
C LEU A 174 12.23 -2.19 -13.37
N ASP A 175 13.18 -3.13 -13.36
CA ASP A 175 14.12 -3.32 -14.47
C ASP A 175 13.38 -3.69 -15.78
N THR A 176 12.38 -4.57 -15.68
CA THR A 176 11.58 -4.98 -16.84
C THR A 176 10.75 -3.83 -17.40
N LEU A 177 10.17 -3.01 -16.52
CA LEU A 177 9.40 -1.83 -16.92
C LEU A 177 10.30 -0.79 -17.59
N GLN A 178 11.47 -0.53 -17.01
CA GLN A 178 12.40 0.48 -17.51
C GLN A 178 13.00 0.09 -18.87
N SER A 179 13.27 -1.20 -19.07
CA SER A 179 13.86 -1.75 -20.30
C SER A 179 12.85 -1.95 -21.43
N ASN A 180 11.55 -2.10 -21.14
CA ASN A 180 10.52 -2.26 -22.15
C ASN A 180 9.50 -1.11 -22.15
N LYS A 181 9.69 -0.16 -23.08
CA LYS A 181 8.82 1.02 -23.23
C LYS A 181 7.41 0.73 -23.73
N SER A 182 7.11 -0.50 -24.16
CA SER A 182 5.72 -0.88 -24.48
C SER A 182 4.90 -1.20 -23.23
N LEU A 183 5.56 -1.47 -22.11
CA LEU A 183 4.90 -1.80 -20.85
C LEU A 183 4.55 -0.55 -20.08
N SER A 184 3.32 -0.51 -19.59
CA SER A 184 2.85 0.50 -18.64
C SER A 184 2.70 -0.08 -17.23
N MET A 185 2.73 -1.41 -17.09
CA MET A 185 2.65 -2.09 -15.80
C MET A 185 3.44 -3.39 -15.80
N THR A 186 4.21 -3.60 -14.73
CA THR A 186 4.81 -4.88 -14.38
C THR A 186 4.29 -5.36 -13.03
N SER A 187 4.29 -6.67 -12.82
CA SER A 187 3.94 -7.26 -11.53
C SER A 187 4.81 -8.46 -11.24
N LEU A 188 5.13 -8.68 -9.97
CA LEU A 188 5.86 -9.86 -9.54
C LEU A 188 5.13 -11.16 -9.92
N THR A 189 3.79 -11.18 -9.83
CA THR A 189 3.02 -12.37 -10.21
C THR A 189 1.88 -12.03 -11.15
N TYR A 190 1.53 -13.00 -12.01
CA TYR A 190 0.29 -13.03 -12.76
C TYR A 190 -0.42 -14.37 -12.63
N ASN A 191 -1.71 -14.35 -12.90
CA ASN A 191 -2.54 -15.53 -13.00
C ASN A 191 -3.34 -15.47 -14.30
N VAL A 192 -3.65 -16.64 -14.85
CA VAL A 192 -4.50 -16.78 -16.03
C VAL A 192 -5.82 -17.38 -15.61
N ASP A 193 -6.93 -16.70 -15.91
CA ASP A 193 -8.26 -17.23 -15.64
C ASP A 193 -8.73 -18.22 -16.73
N LYS A 194 -9.95 -18.76 -16.58
CA LYS A 194 -10.53 -19.72 -17.53
C LYS A 194 -10.79 -19.12 -18.92
N GLU A 195 -10.88 -17.80 -19.02
CA GLU A 195 -11.07 -17.04 -20.26
C GLU A 195 -9.73 -16.58 -20.85
N ASN A 196 -8.61 -17.12 -20.34
CA ASN A 196 -7.25 -16.74 -20.72
C ASN A 196 -6.94 -15.25 -20.45
N ARG A 197 -7.66 -14.63 -19.50
CA ARG A 197 -7.37 -13.27 -19.07
C ARG A 197 -6.28 -13.29 -18.00
N THR A 198 -5.27 -12.46 -18.22
CA THR A 198 -4.24 -12.19 -17.22
C THR A 198 -4.81 -11.27 -16.15
N TRP A 199 -4.63 -11.63 -14.89
CA TRP A 199 -4.79 -10.71 -13.77
C TRP A 199 -3.56 -10.76 -12.86
N LEU A 200 -3.31 -9.67 -12.13
CA LEU A 200 -2.08 -9.48 -11.37
C LEU A 200 -2.37 -9.42 -9.88
N GLU A 201 -1.54 -10.05 -9.06
CA GLU A 201 -1.64 -9.89 -7.60
C GLU A 201 -0.94 -8.60 -7.15
N SER A 202 -1.36 -8.00 -6.03
CA SER A 202 -0.89 -6.66 -5.66
C SER A 202 0.38 -6.55 -4.87
N VAL A 203 1.07 -7.66 -4.62
CA VAL A 203 2.17 -7.66 -3.66
C VAL A 203 3.33 -6.77 -4.10
N PHE A 204 3.72 -6.79 -5.37
CA PHE A 204 4.76 -5.90 -5.90
C PHE A 204 4.49 -5.59 -7.37
N ARG A 205 4.25 -4.31 -7.67
CA ARG A 205 3.89 -3.80 -8.99
C ARG A 205 4.77 -2.62 -9.38
N GLY A 206 5.03 -2.48 -10.68
CA GLY A 206 5.71 -1.34 -11.28
C GLY A 206 4.78 -0.67 -12.29
N PHE A 207 4.90 0.64 -12.44
CA PHE A 207 4.15 1.48 -13.36
C PHE A 207 5.03 2.55 -13.97
N ASP A 208 4.85 2.84 -15.26
CA ASP A 208 5.31 4.09 -15.83
C ASP A 208 4.30 5.22 -15.51
N GLY A 209 4.52 6.43 -16.03
CA GLY A 209 3.60 7.54 -15.79
C GLY A 209 2.18 7.31 -16.33
N GLU A 210 2.03 6.66 -17.49
CA GLU A 210 0.73 6.35 -18.08
C GLU A 210 -0.02 5.30 -17.25
N GLY A 211 0.63 4.18 -16.95
CA GLY A 211 0.08 3.11 -16.14
C GLY A 211 -0.22 3.53 -14.71
N LEU A 212 0.58 4.42 -14.13
CA LEU A 212 0.26 5.03 -12.84
C LEU A 212 -1.04 5.82 -12.93
N SER A 213 -1.25 6.58 -14.00
CA SER A 213 -2.49 7.35 -14.19
C SER A 213 -3.70 6.43 -14.28
N VAL A 214 -3.60 5.30 -14.99
CA VAL A 214 -4.65 4.26 -15.01
C VAL A 214 -4.90 3.72 -13.60
N PHE A 215 -3.84 3.41 -12.85
CA PHE A 215 -3.96 2.95 -11.45
C PHE A 215 -4.65 3.97 -10.55
N MET A 216 -4.23 5.23 -10.60
CA MET A 216 -4.76 6.31 -9.77
C MET A 216 -6.26 6.52 -10.05
N ASN A 217 -6.66 6.55 -11.33
CA ASN A 217 -8.05 6.73 -11.72
C ASN A 217 -8.95 5.57 -11.28
N HIS A 218 -8.46 4.33 -11.36
CA HIS A 218 -9.24 3.15 -10.98
C HIS A 218 -9.27 2.88 -9.47
N SER A 219 -8.12 2.97 -8.83
CA SER A 219 -7.91 2.44 -7.47
C SER A 219 -7.98 3.50 -6.39
N CYS A 220 -7.60 4.75 -6.69
CA CYS A 220 -7.55 5.84 -5.72
C CYS A 220 -8.88 6.58 -5.60
N VAL A 221 -9.94 5.81 -5.44
CA VAL A 221 -11.30 6.30 -5.22
C VAL A 221 -11.56 6.61 -3.74
N PRO A 222 -12.54 7.48 -3.43
CA PRO A 222 -12.91 7.79 -2.04
C PRO A 222 -13.30 6.54 -1.27
N GLN A 223 -13.07 6.53 0.05
CA GLN A 223 -13.43 5.39 0.89
C GLN A 223 -14.93 5.02 0.80
N THR A 224 -15.81 5.97 0.49
CA THR A 224 -17.26 5.79 0.25
C THR A 224 -17.60 4.98 -0.99
N HIS A 225 -16.63 4.74 -1.89
CA HIS A 225 -16.84 3.95 -3.08
C HIS A 225 -17.21 2.50 -2.78
N GLN A 226 -18.06 1.92 -3.62
CA GLN A 226 -18.57 0.55 -3.45
C GLN A 226 -17.48 -0.52 -3.50
N SER A 227 -16.33 -0.23 -4.12
CA SER A 227 -15.16 -1.13 -4.17
C SER A 227 -14.57 -1.46 -2.80
N PHE A 228 -14.86 -0.65 -1.77
CA PHE A 228 -14.46 -0.93 -0.39
C PHE A 228 -15.49 -1.75 0.41
N CYS A 229 -16.55 -2.20 -0.26
CA CYS A 229 -17.49 -3.22 0.21
C CYS A 229 -18.18 -2.86 1.53
N LYS A 230 -18.52 -1.58 1.67
CA LYS A 230 -19.07 -0.97 2.90
C LYS A 230 -20.37 -1.63 3.39
N ASN A 231 -21.17 -2.17 2.48
CA ASN A 231 -22.47 -2.77 2.78
C ASN A 231 -22.39 -4.16 3.44
N LEU A 232 -21.18 -4.73 3.60
CA LEU A 232 -20.98 -5.97 4.36
C LEU A 232 -21.04 -5.68 5.87
N HIS A 233 -22.24 -5.41 6.40
CA HIS A 233 -22.45 -5.06 7.80
C HIS A 233 -22.56 -6.28 8.74
N ARG A 234 -22.17 -6.06 9.99
CA ARG A 234 -22.17 -7.05 11.09
C ARG A 234 -23.60 -7.43 11.49
N LYS A 235 -23.87 -8.72 11.71
CA LYS A 235 -25.04 -9.19 12.49
C LYS A 235 -24.66 -9.94 13.79
N ASN A 236 -23.42 -10.48 13.92
CA ASN A 236 -22.91 -11.16 15.13
C ASN A 236 -21.36 -11.32 15.05
N LYS A 237 -20.64 -11.31 16.20
CA LYS A 237 -19.21 -11.67 16.35
C LYS A 237 -18.82 -12.99 15.69
N ALA A 238 -19.66 -14.03 15.77
CA ALA A 238 -19.39 -15.32 15.11
C ALA A 238 -19.25 -15.20 13.57
N LYS A 239 -19.85 -14.17 12.97
CA LYS A 239 -19.75 -13.87 11.53
C LYS A 239 -18.65 -12.87 11.19
N GLN A 240 -17.95 -12.30 12.19
CA GLN A 240 -16.96 -11.23 11.97
C GLN A 240 -15.79 -11.69 11.10
N LYS A 241 -15.23 -12.87 11.38
CA LYS A 241 -14.12 -13.44 10.58
C LYS A 241 -14.55 -13.67 9.12
N THR A 242 -15.77 -14.17 8.92
CA THR A 242 -16.34 -14.38 7.58
C THR A 242 -16.55 -13.06 6.84
N VAL A 243 -17.11 -12.05 7.51
CA VAL A 243 -17.33 -10.72 6.93
C VAL A 243 -16.00 -10.06 6.55
N GLN A 244 -14.98 -10.13 7.41
CA GLN A 244 -13.64 -9.63 7.11
C GLN A 244 -13.03 -10.34 5.90
N ARG A 245 -13.16 -11.67 5.80
CA ARG A 245 -12.71 -12.44 4.63
C ARG A 245 -13.43 -12.00 3.35
N LEU A 246 -14.74 -11.77 3.42
CA LEU A 246 -15.53 -11.30 2.27
C LEU A 246 -15.16 -9.87 1.86
N ARG A 247 -14.95 -8.97 2.83
CA ARG A 247 -14.51 -7.60 2.58
C ARG A 247 -13.13 -7.57 1.93
N LYS A 248 -12.16 -8.30 2.49
CA LYS A 248 -10.83 -8.45 1.90
C LYS A 248 -10.94 -8.99 0.48
N ARG A 249 -11.72 -10.05 0.25
CA ARG A 249 -11.94 -10.61 -1.09
C ARG A 249 -12.46 -9.56 -2.06
N CYS A 250 -13.49 -8.83 -1.69
CA CYS A 250 -14.12 -7.85 -2.56
C CYS A 250 -13.17 -6.69 -2.90
N ILE A 251 -12.37 -6.22 -1.92
CA ILE A 251 -11.30 -5.24 -2.16
C ILE A 251 -10.23 -5.81 -3.10
N THR A 252 -9.76 -7.04 -2.86
CA THR A 252 -8.77 -7.70 -3.71
C THR A 252 -9.28 -7.89 -5.14
N THR A 253 -10.54 -8.30 -5.32
CA THR A 253 -11.14 -8.48 -6.65
C THR A 253 -11.19 -7.17 -7.42
N TYR A 254 -11.57 -6.07 -6.78
CA TYR A 254 -11.58 -4.78 -7.47
C TYR A 254 -10.14 -4.25 -7.66
N HIS A 255 -9.43 -3.95 -6.57
CA HIS A 255 -8.17 -3.20 -6.64
C HIS A 255 -6.99 -4.03 -7.16
N GLU A 256 -7.08 -5.36 -7.13
CA GLU A 256 -6.00 -6.22 -7.60
C GLU A 256 -6.32 -6.88 -8.94
N VAL A 257 -7.42 -7.63 -9.00
CA VAL A 257 -7.77 -8.46 -10.17
C VAL A 257 -8.19 -7.57 -11.35
N SER A 258 -9.16 -6.65 -11.16
CA SER A 258 -9.68 -5.85 -12.29
C SER A 258 -8.71 -4.77 -12.76
N MET A 259 -7.66 -4.46 -11.99
CA MET A 259 -6.66 -3.46 -12.34
C MET A 259 -6.00 -3.74 -13.70
N ALA A 260 -5.59 -4.99 -13.94
CA ALA A 260 -4.95 -5.37 -15.19
C ALA A 260 -5.85 -5.10 -16.41
N TRP A 261 -7.17 -5.13 -16.23
CA TRP A 261 -8.15 -4.96 -17.31
C TRP A 261 -8.54 -3.51 -17.57
N GLN A 262 -8.00 -2.56 -16.79
CA GLN A 262 -8.24 -1.13 -17.02
C GLN A 262 -7.31 -0.56 -18.11
N PHE A 263 -6.28 -1.30 -18.49
CA PHE A 263 -5.38 -0.91 -19.55
C PHE A 263 -6.08 -1.09 -20.91
N PRO A 264 -5.94 -0.13 -21.85
CA PRO A 264 -6.54 -0.25 -23.18
C PRO A 264 -6.11 -1.49 -23.95
N ARG A 265 -4.85 -1.90 -23.80
CA ARG A 265 -4.26 -3.07 -24.47
C ARG A 265 -3.51 -3.93 -23.44
N PRO A 266 -4.22 -4.64 -22.56
CA PRO A 266 -3.60 -5.27 -21.40
C PRO A 266 -2.58 -6.33 -21.79
N GLN A 267 -2.77 -7.05 -22.90
CA GLN A 267 -1.81 -8.05 -23.39
C GLN A 267 -0.49 -7.44 -23.88
N GLU A 268 -0.47 -6.15 -24.23
CA GLU A 268 0.72 -5.44 -24.72
C GLU A 268 1.38 -4.58 -23.64
N GLN A 269 0.57 -4.04 -22.71
CA GLN A 269 0.99 -3.05 -21.72
C GLN A 269 1.27 -3.65 -20.34
N VAL A 270 0.77 -4.86 -20.05
CA VAL A 270 0.79 -5.45 -18.71
C VAL A 270 1.56 -6.77 -18.73
N LEU A 271 2.57 -6.87 -17.87
CA LEU A 271 3.39 -8.08 -17.75
C LEU A 271 3.50 -8.57 -16.31
N GLY A 272 3.30 -9.87 -16.10
CA GLY A 272 3.68 -10.55 -14.86
C GLY A 272 4.95 -11.37 -15.03
N LEU A 273 5.83 -11.35 -14.03
CA LEU A 273 7.13 -12.00 -14.12
C LEU A 273 7.09 -13.49 -13.77
N TYR A 274 6.23 -13.87 -12.82
CA TYR A 274 6.09 -15.25 -12.38
C TYR A 274 4.65 -15.72 -12.50
N ASN A 275 4.46 -16.89 -13.11
CA ASN A 275 3.14 -17.50 -13.23
C ASN A 275 2.69 -18.04 -11.87
N GLY A 276 1.71 -17.38 -11.26
CA GLY A 276 1.05 -17.78 -10.01
C GLY A 276 -0.12 -18.75 -10.21
N THR A 277 -0.45 -19.10 -11.46
CA THR A 277 -1.60 -19.97 -11.76
C THR A 277 -1.38 -21.35 -11.20
N VAL A 278 -2.17 -21.70 -10.19
CA VAL A 278 -2.10 -23.01 -9.55
C VAL A 278 -2.67 -24.08 -10.50
N PRO A 279 -1.94 -25.19 -10.75
CA PRO A 279 -2.43 -26.33 -11.52
C PRO A 279 -3.72 -26.93 -10.95
N GLU A 280 -4.60 -27.47 -11.80
CA GLU A 280 -5.90 -28.04 -11.36
C GLU A 280 -5.73 -29.23 -10.42
N ASP A 281 -4.71 -30.06 -10.61
CA ASP A 281 -4.38 -31.21 -9.76
C ASP A 281 -3.90 -30.80 -8.35
N MET A 282 -3.53 -29.53 -8.15
CA MET A 282 -3.17 -28.96 -6.85
C MET A 282 -4.33 -28.22 -6.18
N LYS A 283 -5.50 -28.13 -6.83
CA LYS A 283 -6.70 -27.49 -6.27
C LYS A 283 -7.56 -28.52 -5.53
N SER A 284 -8.11 -28.09 -4.40
CA SER A 284 -9.17 -28.81 -3.67
C SER A 284 -10.50 -28.06 -3.82
N ASP A 285 -11.62 -28.64 -3.43
CA ASP A 285 -12.92 -27.93 -3.44
C ASP A 285 -12.93 -26.64 -2.61
N GLU A 286 -12.09 -26.58 -1.57
CA GLU A 286 -11.93 -25.39 -0.73
C GLU A 286 -11.08 -24.30 -1.39
N THR A 287 -10.08 -24.70 -2.18
CA THR A 287 -9.09 -23.80 -2.79
C THR A 287 -9.34 -23.53 -4.28
N SER A 288 -10.20 -24.31 -4.93
CA SER A 288 -10.63 -24.15 -6.33
C SER A 288 -11.46 -22.89 -6.53
N ARG A 289 -12.17 -22.45 -5.49
CA ARG A 289 -12.92 -21.18 -5.48
C ARG A 289 -12.00 -19.95 -5.39
N PHE A 290 -10.72 -20.16 -5.08
CA PHE A 290 -9.73 -19.12 -4.84
C PHE A 290 -8.36 -19.56 -5.35
N PRO A 291 -8.12 -19.57 -6.68
CA PRO A 291 -6.83 -19.98 -7.24
C PRO A 291 -5.76 -18.87 -7.06
N THR A 292 -5.74 -18.18 -5.92
CA THR A 292 -4.67 -17.25 -5.54
C THR A 292 -3.59 -18.04 -4.83
N TRP A 293 -2.32 -17.84 -5.17
CA TRP A 293 -1.21 -18.59 -4.54
C TRP A 293 -1.18 -18.48 -3.00
N VAL A 294 -1.78 -17.44 -2.41
CA VAL A 294 -1.88 -17.24 -0.95
C VAL A 294 -2.56 -18.40 -0.22
N VAL A 295 -3.48 -19.14 -0.86
CA VAL A 295 -4.14 -20.30 -0.24
C VAL A 295 -3.52 -21.63 -0.64
N HIS A 296 -2.47 -21.61 -1.47
CA HIS A 296 -1.80 -22.78 -2.04
C HIS A 296 -0.32 -22.78 -1.67
N ALA A 297 -0.05 -22.83 -0.37
CA ALA A 297 1.32 -22.77 0.15
C ALA A 297 2.28 -23.88 -0.40
N PRO A 298 1.83 -25.13 -0.67
CA PRO A 298 2.68 -26.13 -1.31
C PRO A 298 3.15 -25.70 -2.70
N TYR A 299 2.23 -25.25 -3.57
CA TYR A 299 2.57 -24.74 -4.90
C TYR A 299 3.60 -23.61 -4.80
N TRP A 300 3.40 -22.69 -3.87
CA TRP A 300 4.34 -21.59 -3.70
C TRP A 300 5.72 -22.07 -3.23
N LYS A 301 5.77 -22.91 -2.21
CA LYS A 301 7.04 -23.41 -1.66
C LYS A 301 7.81 -24.23 -2.69
N GLU A 302 7.13 -25.16 -3.37
CA GLU A 302 7.77 -26.17 -4.20
C GLU A 302 7.98 -25.69 -5.64
N ILE A 303 7.00 -25.00 -6.22
CA ILE A 303 7.05 -24.58 -7.62
C ILE A 303 7.60 -23.18 -7.75
N LEU A 304 6.96 -22.19 -7.14
CA LEU A 304 7.40 -20.80 -7.27
C LEU A 304 8.79 -20.61 -6.66
N VAL A 305 8.96 -20.83 -5.35
CA VAL A 305 10.25 -20.64 -4.67
C VAL A 305 11.26 -21.71 -5.09
N GLY A 306 10.85 -22.99 -5.07
CA GLY A 306 11.75 -24.12 -5.29
C GLY A 306 12.23 -24.31 -6.73
N LYS A 307 11.35 -24.16 -7.73
CA LYS A 307 11.67 -24.44 -9.14
C LYS A 307 11.84 -23.19 -9.99
N ASN A 308 10.98 -22.20 -9.81
CA ASN A 308 10.97 -21.01 -10.65
C ASN A 308 11.88 -19.90 -10.10
N ASP A 309 12.57 -20.15 -8.99
CA ASP A 309 13.35 -19.14 -8.29
C ASP A 309 12.51 -17.88 -8.06
N PHE A 310 11.41 -17.99 -7.32
CA PHE A 310 10.59 -16.84 -6.93
C PHE A 310 11.26 -16.08 -5.76
N PRO A 311 11.32 -14.73 -5.77
CA PRO A 311 12.17 -13.97 -4.85
C PRO A 311 11.53 -13.69 -3.48
N ALA A 312 10.31 -14.20 -3.24
CA ALA A 312 9.52 -13.81 -2.08
C ALA A 312 8.79 -14.98 -1.39
N ALA A 313 8.45 -14.80 -0.11
CA ALA A 313 7.62 -15.73 0.66
C ALA A 313 6.58 -14.99 1.49
N LYS A 314 5.40 -15.56 1.78
CA LYS A 314 4.38 -14.85 2.59
C LYS A 314 4.88 -14.68 4.01
N VAL A 315 4.53 -13.53 4.58
CA VAL A 315 4.70 -13.25 6.01
C VAL A 315 3.76 -14.10 6.87
N ASN A 316 2.48 -14.16 6.50
CA ASN A 316 1.43 -14.81 7.29
C ASN A 316 1.23 -16.30 6.97
N GLN A 317 2.20 -16.96 6.32
CA GLN A 317 2.13 -18.39 5.97
C GLN A 317 3.28 -19.15 6.63
N GLU A 318 3.02 -19.76 7.79
CA GLU A 318 4.05 -20.46 8.58
C GLU A 318 4.74 -21.59 7.82
N SER A 319 4.01 -22.28 6.94
CA SER A 319 4.57 -23.35 6.10
C SER A 319 5.61 -22.84 5.09
N MET A 320 5.64 -21.52 4.83
CA MET A 320 6.67 -20.88 4.04
C MET A 320 7.85 -20.43 4.87
N ILE A 321 7.63 -19.58 5.88
CA ILE A 321 8.65 -19.03 6.78
C ILE A 321 8.09 -19.11 8.20
N ALA A 322 8.58 -20.09 8.96
CA ALA A 322 8.07 -20.35 10.31
C ALA A 322 8.50 -19.25 11.28
N THR A 323 9.78 -18.87 11.25
CA THR A 323 10.38 -17.88 12.15
C THR A 323 11.12 -16.81 11.37
N THR A 324 11.33 -15.66 12.02
CA THR A 324 12.12 -14.55 11.45
C THR A 324 13.61 -14.89 11.33
N GLU A 325 14.07 -15.97 11.95
CA GLU A 325 15.45 -16.52 11.89
C GLU A 325 15.67 -17.53 10.76
N ASP A 326 14.69 -17.70 9.88
CA ASP A 326 14.80 -18.65 8.77
C ASP A 326 16.06 -18.38 7.93
N PRO A 327 16.92 -19.40 7.67
CA PRO A 327 18.16 -19.22 6.93
C PRO A 327 17.98 -18.57 5.55
N ARG A 328 16.81 -18.70 4.93
CA ARG A 328 16.51 -18.08 3.63
C ARG A 328 16.41 -16.56 3.71
N LEU A 329 16.14 -15.99 4.90
CA LEU A 329 16.08 -14.54 5.09
C LEU A 329 17.46 -13.90 5.25
N LYS A 330 18.51 -14.68 5.59
CA LYS A 330 19.85 -14.17 5.94
C LYS A 330 20.45 -13.23 4.90
N LYS A 331 20.16 -13.44 3.61
CA LYS A 331 20.66 -12.58 2.53
C LYS A 331 20.04 -11.18 2.54
N CYS A 332 18.80 -11.04 3.01
CA CYS A 332 18.04 -9.80 3.08
C CYS A 332 17.87 -9.28 4.52
N THR A 333 18.56 -9.88 5.48
CA THR A 333 18.65 -9.40 6.86
C THR A 333 20.09 -9.27 7.31
N ARG A 334 21.04 -9.09 6.39
CA ARG A 334 22.47 -9.02 6.71
C ARG A 334 22.77 -7.85 7.65
N PHE A 335 22.00 -6.77 7.53
CA PHE A 335 22.21 -5.56 8.30
C PHE A 335 21.26 -5.41 9.49
N LEU A 336 20.32 -6.35 9.66
CA LEU A 336 19.36 -6.34 10.75
C LEU A 336 20.02 -6.74 12.06
N ASN A 337 19.99 -5.86 13.05
CA ASN A 337 20.30 -6.23 14.43
C ASN A 337 18.99 -6.64 15.13
N ARG A 338 18.95 -7.87 15.68
CA ARG A 338 17.79 -8.40 16.39
C ARG A 338 17.36 -7.59 17.60
N SER A 339 18.28 -6.88 18.25
CA SER A 339 17.94 -6.00 19.37
C SER A 339 16.91 -4.92 18.99
N LEU A 340 16.77 -4.61 17.70
CA LEU A 340 15.73 -3.70 17.22
C LEU A 340 14.32 -4.19 17.60
N MET A 341 14.08 -5.50 17.60
CA MET A 341 12.75 -6.05 17.92
C MET A 341 12.40 -5.84 19.39
N ASP A 342 13.40 -5.88 20.27
CA ASP A 342 13.24 -5.63 21.71
C ASP A 342 12.88 -4.17 22.02
N GLU A 343 13.18 -3.25 21.10
CA GLU A 343 12.93 -1.81 21.23
C GLU A 343 11.52 -1.41 20.72
N ILE A 344 10.78 -2.31 20.07
CA ILE A 344 9.49 -2.02 19.43
C ILE A 344 8.32 -2.49 20.30
N ASP A 345 7.43 -1.56 20.69
CA ASP A 345 6.17 -1.89 21.35
C ASP A 345 5.05 -2.24 20.35
N PHE A 346 4.93 -3.53 20.04
CA PHE A 346 3.86 -4.05 19.16
C PHE A 346 2.45 -3.93 19.77
N SER A 347 2.31 -3.64 21.07
CA SER A 347 1.00 -3.52 21.71
C SER A 347 0.22 -2.30 21.21
N VAL A 348 0.92 -1.24 20.77
CA VAL A 348 0.30 -0.02 20.21
C VAL A 348 -0.51 -0.34 18.96
N GLY A 349 0.08 -1.06 18.00
CA GLY A 349 -0.61 -1.45 16.77
C GLY A 349 -1.79 -2.39 17.02
N LYS A 350 -1.60 -3.39 17.89
CA LYS A 350 -2.66 -4.33 18.27
C LYS A 350 -3.86 -3.61 18.90
N ARG A 351 -3.63 -2.62 19.77
CA ARG A 351 -4.71 -1.79 20.33
C ARG A 351 -5.39 -0.94 19.26
N SER A 352 -4.64 -0.37 18.33
CA SER A 352 -5.15 0.58 17.33
C SER A 352 -6.05 -0.06 16.26
N ILE A 353 -5.90 -1.36 15.99
CA ILE A 353 -6.71 -2.08 14.98
C ILE A 353 -7.90 -2.83 15.59
N THR A 354 -7.96 -2.99 16.92
CA THR A 354 -8.97 -3.82 17.59
C THR A 354 -10.29 -3.08 17.90
N TYR A 355 -10.44 -1.81 17.51
CA TYR A 355 -11.66 -1.02 17.74
C TYR A 355 -12.64 -1.04 16.57
#